data_AF-A0A7Y3ADK8-F1
#
_entry.id   AF-A0A7Y3ADK8-F1
#
_cell.length_a   1.000
_cell.length_b   1.000
_cell.length_c   1.000
_cell.angle_alpha   90.00
_cell.angle_beta   90.00
_cell.angle_gamma   90.00
#
_symmetry.space_group_name_H-M   'P 1'
#
loop_
_entity.id
_entity.type
_entity.pdbx_description
1 polymer ?
#
loop_
_entity_poly.entity_id
_entity_poly.type
_entity_poly.pdbx_seq_one_letter_code
_entity_poly.pdbx_strand_id
1 'polypeptide(L)' 'MEYLLTSEPVSDSHLDKLVDRISDTVLDRFLKRYPEAKFACETFIVKYLVIIGDES' A
#
# COMPACT_ATOMS: atom_id res chain seq x y z
N MET A 1 -35.49 -10.29 -1.37
CA MET A 1 -34.52 -10.17 -0.28
C MET A 1 -33.84 -8.83 -0.46
N GLU A 2 -34.07 -7.89 0.43
CA GLU A 2 -33.31 -6.63 0.42
C GLU A 2 -31.95 -6.88 1.06
N TYR A 3 -30.89 -6.54 0.35
CA TYR A 3 -29.51 -6.70 0.82
C TYR A 3 -29.05 -5.33 1.33
N LEU A 4 -28.72 -5.24 2.62
CA LEU A 4 -28.17 -4.03 3.21
C LEU A 4 -26.64 -4.10 3.13
N LEU A 5 -26.04 -3.22 2.33
CA LEU A 5 -24.59 -3.05 2.23
C LEU A 5 -24.20 -1.69 2.83
N THR A 6 -23.20 -1.67 3.70
CA THR A 6 -22.60 -0.42 4.21
C THR A 6 -21.12 -0.38 3.84
N SER A 7 -20.59 0.82 3.62
CA SER A 7 -19.18 1.04 3.30
C SER A 7 -18.72 2.36 3.89
N GLU A 8 -17.48 2.41 4.39
CA GLU A 8 -16.88 3.60 4.99
C GLU A 8 -15.68 4.07 4.16
N PRO A 9 -15.83 5.13 3.34
CA PRO A 9 -14.69 5.70 2.64
C PRO A 9 -13.84 6.54 3.60
N VAL A 10 -12.52 6.39 3.48
CA VAL A 10 -11.51 7.24 4.13
C VAL A 10 -10.99 8.28 3.14
N SER A 11 -10.70 9.48 3.63
CA SER A 11 -10.18 10.58 2.81
C SER A 11 -8.73 10.35 2.38
N ASP A 12 -8.29 11.02 1.32
CA ASP A 12 -6.91 10.95 0.81
C ASP A 12 -5.85 11.46 1.82
N SER A 13 -6.29 12.21 2.83
CA SER A 13 -5.45 12.67 3.93
C SER A 13 -5.26 11.63 5.02
N HIS A 14 -5.94 10.48 4.94
CA HIS A 14 -5.79 9.41 5.92
C HIS A 14 -4.38 8.80 5.84
N LEU A 15 -3.79 8.52 7.00
CA LEU A 15 -2.42 8.01 7.06
C LEU A 15 -2.27 6.70 6.28
N ASP A 16 -3.26 5.81 6.36
CA ASP A 16 -3.26 4.54 5.63
C ASP A 16 -3.15 4.75 4.11
N LYS A 17 -3.88 5.74 3.56
CA LYS A 17 -3.81 6.07 2.14
C LYS A 17 -2.43 6.64 1.73
N LEU A 18 -1.74 7.31 2.64
CA LEU A 18 -0.37 7.75 2.42
C LEU A 18 0.60 6.55 2.38
N VAL A 19 0.44 5.60 3.30
CA VAL A 19 1.24 4.38 3.37
C VAL A 19 1.06 3.55 2.10
N ASP A 20 -0.19 3.33 1.67
CA ASP A 20 -0.53 2.61 0.44
C ASP A 20 0.20 3.22 -0.76
N ARG A 21 0.18 4.55 -0.87
CA ARG A 21 0.81 5.24 -1.99
C ARG A 21 2.34 5.14 -2.00
N ILE A 22 2.97 5.06 -0.83
CA ILE A 22 4.41 4.81 -0.73
C ILE A 22 4.70 3.38 -1.20
N SER A 23 3.93 2.39 -0.72
CA SER A 23 4.05 0.99 -1.15
C SER A 23 3.89 0.83 -2.66
N ASP A 24 2.85 1.44 -3.25
CA ASP A 24 2.58 1.41 -4.69
C ASP A 24 3.71 2.04 -5.48
N THR A 25 4.27 3.16 -5.01
CA THR A 25 5.39 3.83 -5.68
C THR A 25 6.64 2.94 -5.72
N VAL A 26 6.89 2.18 -4.67
CA VAL A 26 8.00 1.22 -4.62
C VAL A 26 7.73 0.08 -5.59
N LEU A 27 6.55 -0.55 -5.51
CA LEU A 27 6.13 -1.64 -6.40
C LEU A 27 6.22 -1.23 -7.88
N ASP A 28 5.72 -0.06 -8.24
CA ASP A 28 5.79 0.50 -9.60
C ASP A 28 7.22 0.61 -10.12
N ARG A 29 8.16 1.01 -9.26
CA ARG A 29 9.57 1.11 -9.66
C ARG A 29 10.20 -0.24 -9.86
N PHE A 30 9.86 -1.22 -9.02
CA PHE A 30 10.36 -2.59 -9.16
C PHE A 30 9.79 -3.26 -10.40
N LEU A 31 8.48 -3.20 -10.64
CA LEU A 31 7.85 -3.79 -11.82
C LEU A 31 8.34 -3.16 -13.13
N LYS A 32 8.62 -1.84 -13.14
CA LYS A 32 9.24 -1.17 -14.30
C LYS A 32 10.63 -1.73 -14.64
N ARG A 33 11.39 -2.16 -13.63
CA ARG A 33 12.75 -2.68 -13.80
C ARG A 33 12.77 -4.20 -14.01
N TYR A 34 11.84 -4.90 -13.37
CA TYR A 34 11.72 -6.36 -13.32
C TYR A 34 10.24 -6.76 -13.45
N PRO A 35 9.72 -6.91 -14.69
CA PRO A 35 8.30 -7.15 -14.94
C PRO A 35 7.77 -8.47 -14.37
N GLU A 36 8.65 -9.46 -14.20
CA GLU A 36 8.33 -10.79 -13.67
C GLU A 36 8.56 -10.89 -12.14
N ALA A 37 8.90 -9.78 -11.47
CA ALA A 37 9.16 -9.78 -10.04
C ALA A 37 7.85 -10.05 -9.27
N LYS A 38 7.89 -11.05 -8.38
CA LYS A 38 6.87 -11.27 -7.35
C LYS A 38 7.37 -10.61 -6.08
N PHE A 39 6.69 -9.54 -5.66
CA PHE A 39 7.14 -8.68 -4.58
C PHE A 39 5.97 -8.45 -3.62
N ALA A 40 6.20 -8.70 -2.33
CA ALA A 40 5.24 -8.44 -1.27
C ALA A 40 5.80 -7.30 -0.41
N CYS A 41 5.60 -6.07 -0.89
CA CYS A 41 6.04 -4.87 -0.20
C CYS A 41 5.13 -4.61 1.00
N GLU A 42 5.67 -4.63 2.22
CA GLU A 42 4.99 -4.09 3.39
C GLU A 42 5.67 -2.80 3.85
N THR A 43 4.89 -1.71 3.87
CA THR A 43 5.36 -0.41 4.38
C THR A 43 4.75 -0.16 5.75
N PHE A 44 5.60 0.00 6.76
CA PHE A 44 5.19 0.39 8.11
C PHE A 44 5.68 1.81 8.42
N ILE A 45 4.79 2.64 8.95
CA ILE A 45 5.13 4.00 9.40
C ILE A 45 4.95 4.08 10.92
N VAL A 46 6.02 4.45 11.63
CA VAL A 46 5.96 4.77 13.06
C VAL A 46 6.67 6.10 13.31
N LYS A 47 5.89 7.12 13.68
CA LYS A 47 6.36 8.51 13.92
C LYS A 47 7.17 9.08 12.74
N TYR A 48 8.49 8.97 12.80
CA TYR A 48 9.46 9.50 11.82
C TYR A 48 10.22 8.40 11.07
N LEU A 49 9.80 7.16 11.23
CA LEU A 49 10.43 5.99 10.63
C LEU A 49 9.47 5.39 9.61
N VAL A 50 9.99 5.21 8.39
CA VAL A 50 9.36 4.43 7.33
C VAL A 50 10.21 3.18 7.15
N ILE A 51 9.62 2.01 7.36
CA ILE A 51 10.26 0.71 7.13
C ILE A 51 9.59 0.11 5.91
N ILE A 52 10.41 -0.28 4.93
CA ILE A 52 9.97 -1.01 3.74
C ILE A 52 10.59 -2.41 3.84
N GLY A 53 9.75 -3.41 4.02
CA GLY A 53 10.12 -4.82 4.03
C GLY A 53 9.66 -5.52 2.77
N ASP A 54 10.39 -6.55 2.38
CA ASP A 54 9.98 -7.50 1.34
C ASP A 54 10.10 -8.91 1.91
N GLU A 55 9.17 -9.77 1.53
CA GLU A 55 9.23 -11.20 1.79
C GLU A 55 9.32 -11.91 0.43
N SER A 56 10.57 -12.11 -0.01
CA SER A 56 10.91 -12.72 -1.30
C SER A 56 10.90 -14.24 -1.28
#